data_AF-A0A0F9DN88-F1
#
_entry.id   AF-A0A0F9DN88-F1
#
_cell.length_a   1.000
_cell.length_b   1.000
_cell.length_c   1.000
_cell.angle_alpha   90.00
_cell.angle_beta   90.00
_cell.angle_gamma   90.00
#
_symmetry.space_group_name_H-M   'P 1'
#
loop_
_entity.id
_entity.type
_entity.pdbx_description
1 polymer ?
#
loop_
_entity_poly.entity_id
_entity_poly.type
_entity_poly.pdbx_seq_one_letter_code
_entity_poly.pdbx_strand_id
1 'polypeptide(L)'
;MNIHIVFYSLYGHMYQMARAAAEGAMEVDGAEVKLFQVPETLPDQVLEMMGAVGAKKALADVPIATANDLADARFQGRHVAQIAGKLFG
;
A
#
# COMPACT_ATOMS: atom_id res chain seq x y z
N MET A 1 6.39 -10.53 -10.71
CA MET A 1 6.85 -10.02 -9.39
C MET A 1 5.73 -9.18 -8.84
N ASN A 2 5.14 -9.59 -7.71
CA ASN A 2 3.96 -8.90 -7.20
C ASN A 2 4.38 -7.96 -6.07
N ILE A 3 3.90 -6.72 -6.11
CA ILE A 3 4.27 -5.67 -5.18
C ILE A 3 2.99 -5.08 -4.60
N HIS A 4 2.80 -5.27 -3.30
CA HIS A 4 1.70 -4.63 -2.56
C HIS A 4 2.24 -3.41 -1.82
N ILE A 5 1.71 -2.22 -2.14
CA ILE A 5 2.02 -0.97 -1.47
C ILE A 5 0.89 -0.67 -0.51
N VAL A 6 1.15 -0.88 0.77
CA VAL A 6 0.19 -0.66 1.85
C VAL A 6 0.56 0.64 2.56
N PHE A 7 -0.39 1.57 2.68
CA PHE A 7 -0.11 2.87 3.28
C PHE A 7 -1.26 3.37 4.16
N TYR A 8 -0.93 4.30 5.05
CA TYR A 8 -1.89 5.11 5.80
C TYR A 8 -1.61 6.59 5.51
N SER A 9 -2.66 7.40 5.37
CA SER A 9 -2.51 8.80 5.01
C SER A 9 -3.67 9.64 5.53
N LEU A 10 -3.43 10.43 6.58
CA LEU A 10 -4.45 11.31 7.15
C LEU A 10 -4.74 12.54 6.28
N TYR A 11 -3.69 13.16 5.72
CA TYR A 11 -3.78 14.40 4.94
C TYR A 11 -3.49 14.23 3.43
N GLY A 12 -3.27 13.01 2.97
CA GLY A 12 -3.08 12.70 1.54
C GLY A 12 -1.62 12.72 1.05
N HIS A 13 -0.65 13.19 1.83
CA HIS A 13 0.76 13.24 1.38
C HIS A 13 1.34 11.84 1.15
N MET A 14 1.08 10.91 2.06
CA MET A 14 1.56 9.53 1.90
C MET A 14 0.89 8.82 0.74
N TYR A 15 -0.35 9.19 0.39
CA TYR A 15 -1.01 8.67 -0.82
C TYR A 15 -0.30 9.10 -2.10
N GLN A 16 0.09 10.38 -2.20
CA GLN A 16 0.86 10.88 -3.35
C GLN A 16 2.19 10.14 -3.47
N MET A 17 2.88 9.91 -2.36
CA MET A 17 4.13 9.13 -2.35
C MET A 17 3.91 7.67 -2.75
N ALA A 18 2.88 7.02 -2.21
CA ALA A 18 2.53 5.63 -2.53
C ALA A 18 2.19 5.47 -4.01
N ARG A 19 1.46 6.44 -4.58
CA ARG A 19 1.15 6.48 -6.00
C ARG A 19 2.39 6.63 -6.86
N ALA A 20 3.28 7.58 -6.54
CA ALA A 20 4.53 7.76 -7.27
C ALA A 20 5.43 6.51 -7.20
N ALA A 21 5.52 5.87 -6.03
CA ALA A 21 6.24 4.61 -5.88
C ALA A 21 5.63 3.48 -6.71
N ALA A 22 4.29 3.43 -6.80
CA ALA A 22 3.59 2.45 -7.61
C ALA A 22 3.84 2.65 -9.10
N GLU A 23 3.75 3.90 -9.57
CA GLU A 23 4.02 4.27 -10.95
C GLU A 23 5.45 3.85 -11.34
N GLY A 24 6.45 4.18 -10.52
CA GLY A 24 7.84 3.74 -10.77
C GLY A 24 8.04 2.23 -10.71
N ALA A 25 7.33 1.52 -9.81
CA ALA A 25 7.40 0.07 -9.74
C ALA A 25 6.75 -0.63 -10.96
N MET A 26 5.72 -0.02 -11.55
CA MET A 26 5.04 -0.53 -12.76
C MET A 26 5.92 -0.44 -14.01
N GLU A 27 6.96 0.40 -14.02
CA GLU A 27 7.92 0.49 -15.14
C GLU A 27 8.83 -0.74 -15.24
N VAL A 28 8.87 -1.60 -14.22
CA VAL A 28 9.70 -2.81 -14.22
C VAL A 28 8.95 -3.97 -14.89
N ASP A 29 9.54 -4.54 -15.93
CA ASP A 29 8.95 -5.67 -16.66
C ASP A 29 8.59 -6.84 -15.73
N GLY A 30 7.33 -7.28 -15.84
CA GLY A 30 6.78 -8.36 -15.03
C GLY A 30 6.40 -7.96 -13.59
N ALA A 31 6.41 -6.67 -13.24
CA ALA A 31 5.86 -6.18 -11.97
C ALA A 31 4.34 -6.05 -12.01
N GLU A 32 3.64 -6.64 -11.03
CA GLU A 32 2.21 -6.45 -10.78
C GLU A 32 2.05 -5.68 -9.48
N VAL A 33 1.65 -4.42 -9.56
CA VAL A 33 1.61 -3.50 -8.40
C VAL A 33 0.17 -3.25 -7.96
N LYS A 34 -0.11 -3.36 -6.66
CA LYS A 34 -1.42 -3.07 -6.05
C LYS A 34 -1.24 -2.10 -4.89
N LEU A 35 -2.10 -1.09 -4.81
CA LEU A 35 -2.16 -0.17 -3.66
C LEU A 35 -3.29 -0.58 -2.74
N PHE A 36 -3.01 -0.52 -1.45
CA PHE A 36 -4.01 -0.70 -0.40
C PHE A 36 -3.85 0.38 0.67
N GLN A 37 -4.97 0.82 1.21
CA GLN A 37 -4.99 1.68 2.39
C GLN A 37 -5.25 0.89 3.67
N VAL A 38 -4.66 1.36 4.76
CA VAL A 38 -4.99 0.89 6.12
C VAL A 38 -6.27 1.61 6.59
N PRO A 39 -7.21 0.91 7.24
CA PRO A 39 -8.43 1.55 7.72
C PRO A 39 -8.14 2.65 8.73
N GLU A 40 -8.85 3.77 8.59
CA GLU A 40 -8.85 4.84 9.58
C GLU A 40 -9.53 4.37 10.87
N THR A 41 -8.94 4.74 12.01
CA THR A 41 -9.39 4.34 13.35
C THR A 41 -10.00 5.51 14.12
N LEU A 42 -9.76 6.75 13.68
CA LEU A 42 -10.34 7.94 14.27
C LEU A 42 -11.82 8.08 13.88
N PRO A 43 -12.70 8.47 14.83
CA PRO A 43 -14.09 8.79 14.51
C PRO A 43 -14.19 9.98 13.54
N ASP A 44 -15.25 9.99 12.73
CA ASP A 44 -15.47 11.04 11.73
C ASP A 44 -15.50 12.46 12.34
N GLN A 45 -16.07 12.63 13.53
CA GLN A 45 -16.09 13.91 14.24
C GLN A 45 -14.68 14.43 14.55
N VAL A 46 -13.73 13.55 14.86
CA VAL A 46 -12.33 13.92 15.09
C VAL A 46 -11.66 14.31 13.78
N LEU A 47 -11.91 13.57 12.70
CA LEU A 47 -11.40 13.89 11.37
C LEU A 47 -11.92 15.25 10.85
N GLU A 48 -13.17 15.58 11.14
CA GLU A 48 -13.78 16.88 10.86
C GLU A 48 -13.07 18.01 11.61
N MET A 49 -12.87 17.86 12.93
CA MET A 49 -12.13 18.85 13.74
C MET A 49 -10.70 19.04 13.23
N MET A 50 -10.07 17.99 12.72
CA MET A 50 -8.71 18.02 12.17
C MET A 50 -8.63 18.53 10.73
N GLY A 51 -9.77 18.78 10.07
CA GLY A 51 -9.81 19.18 8.66
C GLY A 51 -9.36 18.09 7.67
N ALA A 52 -9.33 16.83 8.10
CA ALA A 52 -8.79 15.70 7.32
C ALA A 52 -9.81 15.07 6.35
N VAL A 53 -11.06 15.53 6.35
CA VAL A 53 -12.17 14.96 5.54
C VAL A 53 -11.89 15.01 4.04
N GLY A 54 -11.19 16.04 3.56
CA GLY A 54 -10.85 16.20 2.14
C GLY A 54 -9.94 15.08 1.64
N ALA A 55 -8.94 14.70 2.44
CA ALA A 55 -8.03 13.61 2.10
C ALA A 55 -8.76 12.26 2.09
N LYS A 56 -9.64 11.99 3.06
CA LYS A 56 -10.46 10.78 3.11
C LYS A 56 -11.25 10.56 1.81
N LYS A 57 -11.78 11.64 1.21
CA LYS A 57 -12.49 11.56 -0.08
C LYS A 57 -11.57 11.20 -1.24
N ALA A 58 -10.37 11.76 -1.30
CA ALA A 58 -9.39 11.46 -2.36
C ALA A 58 -8.88 10.00 -2.31
N LEU A 59 -9.06 9.33 -1.17
CA LEU A 59 -8.65 7.95 -0.92
C LEU A 59 -9.78 6.94 -1.15
N ALA A 60 -11.01 7.39 -1.43
CA ALA A 60 -12.20 6.53 -1.44
C ALA A 60 -12.11 5.37 -2.44
N ASP A 61 -11.37 5.55 -3.54
CA ASP A 61 -11.21 4.54 -4.59
C ASP A 61 -10.11 3.51 -4.29
N VAL A 62 -9.29 3.73 -3.25
CA VAL A 62 -8.22 2.81 -2.87
C VAL A 62 -8.82 1.70 -1.99
N PRO A 63 -8.60 0.40 -2.28
CA PRO A 63 -9.14 -0.67 -1.45
C PRO A 63 -8.45 -0.72 -0.08
N ILE A 64 -9.20 -1.16 0.93
CA ILE A 64 -8.67 -1.40 2.28
C ILE A 64 -7.93 -2.73 2.30
N ALA A 65 -6.73 -2.76 2.88
CA ALA A 65 -5.95 -3.99 3.02
C ALA A 65 -6.66 -4.98 3.96
N THR A 66 -6.80 -6.23 3.52
CA THR A 66 -7.22 -7.35 4.38
C THR A 66 -6.02 -8.06 5.01
N ALA A 67 -6.24 -8.86 6.04
CA ALA A 67 -5.19 -9.69 6.63
C ALA A 67 -4.56 -10.66 5.61
N ASN A 68 -5.34 -11.11 4.62
CA ASN A 68 -4.85 -11.97 3.55
C ASN A 68 -3.90 -11.22 2.60
N ASP A 69 -4.21 -9.98 2.23
CA ASP A 69 -3.33 -9.16 1.37
C ASP A 69 -1.95 -8.92 2.00
N LEU A 70 -1.93 -8.79 3.34
CA LEU A 70 -0.70 -8.66 4.13
C LEU A 70 0.06 -9.99 4.25
N ALA A 71 -0.65 -11.10 4.39
CA ALA A 71 -0.06 -12.43 4.44
C ALA A 71 0.60 -12.78 3.11
N ASP A 72 -0.07 -12.52 1.99
CA ASP A 72 0.46 -12.76 0.64
C ASP A 72 1.76 -12.00 0.40
N ALA A 73 1.82 -10.72 0.80
CA ALA A 73 3.04 -9.92 0.72
C ALA A 73 4.20 -10.54 1.53
N ARG A 74 3.91 -11.07 2.73
CA ARG A 74 4.90 -11.73 3.59
C ARG A 74 5.41 -13.05 3.01
N PHE A 75 4.54 -13.87 2.43
CA PHE A 75 4.91 -15.16 1.84
C PHE A 75 5.72 -14.99 0.55
N GLN A 76 5.36 -14.03 -0.29
CA GLN A 76 6.11 -13.71 -1.50
C GLN A 76 7.54 -13.25 -1.19
N GLY A 77 7.72 -12.33 -0.23
CA GLY A 77 9.05 -11.86 0.16
C GLY A 77 9.96 -12.99 0.66
N ARG A 78 9.44 -13.91 1.47
CA ARG A 78 10.21 -15.05 1.99
C ARG A 78 10.57 -16.05 0.88
N HIS A 79 9.63 -16.36 -0.02
CA HIS A 79 9.87 -17.31 -1.10
C HIS A 79 10.89 -16.78 -2.12
N VAL A 80 10.77 -15.51 -2.51
CA VAL A 80 11.73 -14.84 -3.39
C VAL A 80 13.11 -14.77 -2.73
N ALA A 81 13.20 -14.40 -1.45
CA ALA A 81 14.47 -14.37 -0.72
C ALA A 81 15.13 -15.76 -0.62
N GLN A 82 14.34 -16.83 -0.42
CA GLN A 82 14.86 -18.20 -0.40
C GLN A 82 15.38 -18.65 -1.77
N ILE A 83 14.69 -18.30 -2.86
CA ILE A 83 15.16 -18.61 -4.22
C ILE A 83 16.44 -17.83 -4.54
N ALA A 84 16.46 -16.53 -4.26
CA ALA A 84 17.63 -15.69 -4.48
C ALA A 84 18.84 -16.20 -3.70
N GLY A 85 18.66 -16.61 -2.44
CA GLY A 85 19.71 -17.21 -1.62
C GLY A 85 20.26 -18.53 -2.15
N LYS A 86 19.48 -19.31 -2.92
CA LYS A 86 19.95 -20.56 -3.56
C LYS A 86 20.64 -20.33 -4.91
N LEU A 87 20.32 -19.22 -5.59
CA LEU A 87 20.87 -18.89 -6.90
C LEU A 87 22.17 -18.11 -6.81
N PHE A 88 22.36 -17.34 -5.74
CA PHE A 88 23.49 -16.41 -5.58
C PHE A 88 24.31 -16.64 -4.31
N GLY A 89 24.02 -17.70 -3.54
CA GLY A 89 24.71 -18.07 -2.30
C GLY A 89 25.48 -19.38 -2.44
#